data_AF-A0A950GX60-F1
#
_entry.id   AF-A0A950GX60-F1
#
_cell.length_a   1.000
_cell.length_b   1.000
_cell.length_c   1.000
_cell.angle_alpha   90.00
_cell.angle_beta   90.00
_cell.angle_gamma   90.00
#
_symmetry.space_group_name_H-M   'P 1'
#
loop_
_entity.id
_entity.type
_entity.pdbx_description
1 polymer ?
#
loop_
_entity_poly.entity_id
_entity_poly.type
_entity_poly.pdbx_seq_one_letter_code
_entity_poly.pdbx_strand_id
1 'polypeptide(L)'
;MPATGYPPPDHILRDLGIRIEVPSATTAAARLPVTPYVTGADGGVRAGVLAVLVDLAGGAAAVRSLYPDWMATADLTVQLAVPAVGPWVEARAAVLRRGRTTLVVEAGIFDVEDRGPHDEAGAGPPGEKKGTQVGVGTLTMAVLPARAGGSELPADPSFPSRSAFGTAGLGRSLADVLGIRVVAPERGRLAMPVVPYVHNSFGAAQGGVMALLGELSGIAAIESARTGTDARASVTDLEVAYLALARIGPVVSEARVLWGGAGDRAGRATVELFDAGGEQRLTTRVQVAVADAAATTHAGAT
;
A
#
# COMPACT_ATOMS: atom_id res chain seq x y z
N MET A 1 11.40 -16.81 2.19
CA MET A 1 12.15 -15.70 2.81
C MET A 1 12.54 -14.73 1.72
N PRO A 2 12.40 -13.40 1.86
CA PRO A 2 12.98 -12.46 0.89
C PRO A 2 14.46 -12.77 0.64
N ALA A 3 14.99 -12.40 -0.54
CA ALA A 3 16.42 -12.53 -0.85
C ALA A 3 17.24 -12.11 0.37
N THR A 4 18.21 -12.94 0.81
CA THR A 4 18.89 -12.76 2.10
C THR A 4 19.21 -11.29 2.39
N GLY A 5 18.59 -10.73 3.44
CA GLY A 5 18.79 -9.34 3.87
C GLY A 5 17.79 -8.29 3.35
N TYR A 6 16.77 -8.64 2.58
CA TYR A 6 15.69 -7.71 2.22
C TYR A 6 14.49 -7.76 3.22
N PRO A 7 13.90 -6.63 3.61
CA PRO A 7 14.36 -5.26 3.34
C PRO A 7 15.66 -4.93 4.12
N PRO A 8 16.55 -4.09 3.56
CA PRO A 8 17.77 -3.65 4.24
C PRO A 8 17.44 -2.86 5.52
N PRO A 9 18.41 -2.65 6.45
CA PRO A 9 18.17 -2.01 7.74
C PRO A 9 17.53 -0.61 7.67
N ASP A 10 17.93 0.21 6.69
CA ASP A 10 17.38 1.54 6.42
C ASP A 10 16.40 1.44 5.25
N HIS A 11 15.11 1.26 5.55
CA HIS A 11 14.10 0.97 4.53
C HIS A 11 12.67 1.22 4.98
N ILE A 12 11.84 1.77 4.09
CA ILE A 12 10.44 2.15 4.38
C ILE A 12 9.59 1.02 4.97
N LEU A 13 9.74 -0.21 4.46
CA LEU A 13 8.96 -1.35 4.97
C LEU A 13 9.31 -1.73 6.41
N ARG A 14 10.53 -1.40 6.88
CA ARG A 14 10.93 -1.59 8.28
C ARG A 14 10.34 -0.49 9.15
N ASP A 15 10.43 0.77 8.71
CA ASP A 15 9.94 1.94 9.43
C ASP A 15 8.42 1.95 9.60
N LEU A 16 7.70 1.31 8.66
CA LEU A 16 6.26 1.04 8.79
C LEU A 16 5.93 -0.02 9.85
N GLY A 17 6.92 -0.73 10.42
CA GLY A 17 6.70 -1.71 11.48
C GLY A 17 5.91 -2.94 11.06
N ILE A 18 6.03 -3.34 9.79
CA ILE A 18 5.18 -4.38 9.20
C ILE A 18 5.49 -5.76 9.76
N ARG A 19 4.43 -6.49 10.09
CA ARG A 19 4.44 -7.90 10.51
C ARG A 19 3.64 -8.73 9.52
N ILE A 20 4.18 -9.87 9.10
CA ILE A 20 3.56 -10.79 8.13
C ILE A 20 3.38 -12.16 8.78
N GLU A 21 2.20 -12.73 8.64
CA GLU A 21 1.87 -14.11 8.98
C GLU A 21 1.38 -14.85 7.74
N VAL A 22 1.89 -16.05 7.49
CA VAL A 22 1.47 -16.92 6.39
C VAL A 22 0.93 -18.21 7.00
N PRO A 23 -0.41 -18.32 7.19
CA PRO A 23 -1.02 -19.50 7.79
C PRO A 23 -1.11 -20.70 6.85
N SER A 24 -1.09 -20.49 5.53
CA SER A 24 -1.24 -21.56 4.54
C SER A 24 -0.56 -21.19 3.21
N ALA A 25 -0.58 -22.13 2.25
CA ALA A 25 0.00 -21.92 0.93
C ALA A 25 -0.73 -20.88 0.04
N THR A 26 -1.95 -20.47 0.42
CA THR A 26 -2.79 -19.56 -0.37
C THR A 26 -3.37 -18.41 0.45
N THR A 27 -2.97 -18.27 1.72
CA THR A 27 -3.44 -17.19 2.60
C THR A 27 -2.29 -16.56 3.36
N ALA A 28 -2.39 -15.26 3.60
CA ALA A 28 -1.45 -14.52 4.42
C ALA A 28 -2.13 -13.30 5.03
N ALA A 29 -1.50 -12.72 6.05
CA ALA A 29 -1.90 -11.45 6.62
C ALA A 29 -0.67 -10.55 6.81
N ALA A 30 -0.83 -9.26 6.53
CA ALA A 30 0.15 -8.23 6.84
C ALA A 30 -0.49 -7.15 7.71
N ARG A 31 0.20 -6.72 8.76
CA ARG A 31 -0.29 -5.68 9.68
C ARG A 31 0.77 -4.65 10.02
N LEU A 32 0.34 -3.44 10.37
CA LEU A 32 1.17 -2.36 10.90
C LEU A 32 0.45 -1.63 12.05
N PRO A 33 1.20 -1.01 12.98
CA PRO A 33 0.62 -0.16 14.00
C PRO A 33 0.16 1.16 13.39
N VAL A 34 -1.00 1.65 13.82
CA VAL A 34 -1.47 2.97 13.39
C VAL A 34 -0.75 4.03 14.21
N THR A 35 -0.07 4.93 13.50
CA THR A 35 0.66 6.06 14.09
C THR A 35 0.23 7.34 13.38
N PRO A 36 0.40 8.52 14.00
CA PRO A 36 0.09 9.79 13.34
C PRO A 36 0.84 10.03 12.02
N TYR A 37 1.92 9.29 11.76
CA TYR A 37 2.75 9.45 10.57
C TYR A 37 2.24 8.69 9.35
N VAL A 38 1.32 7.74 9.54
CA VAL A 38 0.72 6.93 8.47
C VAL A 38 -0.75 7.26 8.20
N THR A 39 -1.32 8.22 8.93
CA THR A 39 -2.73 8.60 8.84
C THR A 39 -2.99 9.79 7.92
N GLY A 40 -4.21 9.87 7.40
CA GLY A 40 -4.73 10.93 6.55
C GLY A 40 -5.57 11.96 7.32
N ALA A 41 -6.30 12.80 6.58
CA ALA A 41 -7.07 13.89 7.14
C ALA A 41 -8.29 13.45 7.97
N ASP A 42 -8.79 12.25 7.74
CA ASP A 42 -9.89 11.62 8.50
C ASP A 42 -9.39 10.84 9.73
N GLY A 43 -8.09 10.88 10.02
CA GLY A 43 -7.45 10.10 11.09
C GLY A 43 -7.24 8.63 10.77
N GLY A 44 -7.73 8.13 9.63
CA GLY A 44 -7.53 6.75 9.18
C GLY A 44 -6.18 6.56 8.49
N VAL A 45 -5.71 5.31 8.41
CA VAL A 45 -4.49 4.96 7.65
C VAL A 45 -4.65 5.33 6.18
N ARG A 46 -3.63 5.99 5.61
CA ARG A 46 -3.63 6.44 4.20
C ARG A 46 -3.83 5.26 3.24
N ALA A 47 -4.63 5.44 2.19
CA ALA A 47 -4.97 4.38 1.24
C ALA A 47 -3.72 3.79 0.53
N GLY A 48 -2.70 4.59 0.25
CA GLY A 48 -1.42 4.13 -0.30
C GLY A 48 -0.61 3.28 0.67
N VAL A 49 -0.74 3.51 1.99
CA VAL A 49 -0.15 2.64 3.01
C VAL A 49 -0.93 1.31 3.09
N LEU A 50 -2.26 1.36 2.98
CA LEU A 50 -3.07 0.16 2.87
C LEU A 50 -2.75 -0.64 1.60
N ALA A 51 -2.43 0.02 0.49
CA ALA A 51 -1.94 -0.63 -0.72
C ALA A 51 -0.62 -1.37 -0.48
N VAL A 52 0.30 -0.84 0.34
CA VAL A 52 1.51 -1.57 0.77
C VAL A 52 1.13 -2.87 1.52
N LEU A 53 0.18 -2.80 2.47
CA LEU A 53 -0.25 -3.99 3.21
C LEU A 53 -0.92 -5.04 2.31
N VAL A 54 -1.80 -4.60 1.41
CA VAL A 54 -2.50 -5.47 0.46
C VAL A 54 -1.49 -6.14 -0.48
N ASP A 55 -0.51 -5.39 -1.01
CA ASP A 55 0.54 -5.92 -1.87
C ASP A 55 1.41 -6.97 -1.14
N LEU A 56 1.83 -6.67 0.10
CA LEU A 56 2.66 -7.59 0.88
C LEU A 56 1.90 -8.84 1.32
N ALA A 57 0.65 -8.71 1.80
CA ALA A 57 -0.18 -9.85 2.16
C ALA A 57 -0.47 -10.70 0.92
N GLY A 58 -0.81 -10.09 -0.22
CA GLY A 58 -1.04 -10.80 -1.46
C GLY A 58 0.21 -11.50 -1.96
N GLY A 59 1.36 -10.82 -1.95
CA GLY A 59 2.65 -11.40 -2.30
C GLY A 59 2.98 -12.63 -1.44
N ALA A 60 2.81 -12.51 -0.13
CA ALA A 60 3.05 -13.59 0.80
C ALA A 60 2.09 -14.78 0.59
N ALA A 61 0.82 -14.53 0.24
CA ALA A 61 -0.16 -15.57 -0.09
C ALA A 61 0.12 -16.23 -1.45
N ALA A 62 0.65 -15.48 -2.42
CA ALA A 62 0.86 -15.95 -3.79
C ALA A 62 2.18 -16.70 -3.98
N VAL A 63 3.24 -16.32 -3.27
CA VAL A 63 4.63 -16.76 -3.53
C VAL A 63 4.78 -18.28 -3.58
N ARG A 64 4.02 -19.02 -2.76
CA ARG A 64 4.07 -20.49 -2.73
C ARG A 64 3.40 -21.14 -3.92
N SER A 65 2.26 -20.60 -4.35
CA SER A 65 1.52 -21.08 -5.51
C SER A 65 2.22 -20.79 -6.85
N LEU A 66 3.18 -19.85 -6.85
CA LEU A 66 3.91 -19.43 -8.04
C LEU A 66 5.30 -20.05 -8.14
N TYR A 67 5.87 -20.57 -7.05
CA TYR A 67 7.19 -21.22 -7.10
C TYR A 67 7.26 -22.31 -8.19
N PRO A 68 8.31 -22.36 -9.02
CA PRO A 68 9.53 -21.55 -9.00
C PRO A 68 9.44 -20.20 -9.74
N ASP A 69 8.29 -19.90 -10.36
CA ASP A 69 8.06 -18.66 -11.08
C ASP A 69 8.04 -17.44 -10.13
N TRP A 70 8.29 -16.28 -10.73
CA TRP A 70 8.28 -14.98 -10.08
C TRP A 70 6.96 -14.27 -10.31
N MET A 71 6.77 -13.17 -9.59
CA MET A 71 5.56 -12.35 -9.71
C MET A 71 5.91 -10.87 -9.70
N ALA A 72 5.13 -10.10 -10.45
CA ALA A 72 5.09 -8.65 -10.33
C ALA A 72 3.63 -8.23 -10.25
N THR A 73 3.32 -7.31 -9.34
CA THR A 73 1.97 -6.74 -9.22
C THR A 73 1.68 -5.92 -10.48
N ALA A 74 0.64 -6.30 -11.22
CA ALA A 74 0.20 -5.63 -12.44
C ALA A 74 -0.80 -4.51 -12.11
N ASP A 75 -1.72 -4.78 -11.20
CA ASP A 75 -2.70 -3.83 -10.70
C ASP A 75 -3.09 -4.14 -9.26
N LEU A 76 -3.60 -3.11 -8.57
CA LEU A 76 -4.08 -3.18 -7.20
C LEU A 76 -5.21 -2.18 -6.97
N THR A 77 -6.25 -2.58 -6.24
CA THR A 77 -7.31 -1.71 -5.74
C THR A 77 -7.34 -1.69 -4.22
N VAL A 78 -7.81 -0.57 -3.66
CA VAL A 78 -8.22 -0.42 -2.27
C VAL A 78 -9.55 0.32 -2.26
N GLN A 79 -10.54 -0.22 -1.56
CA GLN A 79 -11.86 0.36 -1.38
C GLN A 79 -12.18 0.39 0.11
N LEU A 80 -12.46 1.57 0.63
CA LEU A 80 -12.75 1.80 2.04
C LEU A 80 -14.24 2.08 2.22
N ALA A 81 -14.87 1.30 3.08
CA ALA A 81 -16.23 1.57 3.56
C ALA A 81 -16.20 2.66 4.64
N VAL A 82 -15.19 2.65 5.50
CA VAL A 82 -14.93 3.63 6.56
C VAL A 82 -13.41 3.81 6.75
N PRO A 83 -12.96 4.91 7.38
CA PRO A 83 -11.55 5.10 7.72
C PRO A 83 -11.02 3.98 8.64
N ALA A 84 -9.80 3.51 8.38
CA ALA A 84 -9.13 2.49 9.20
C ALA A 84 -8.43 3.16 10.40
N VAL A 85 -9.05 3.11 11.57
CA VAL A 85 -8.68 3.91 12.77
C VAL A 85 -8.33 3.05 13.99
N GLY A 86 -8.25 1.73 13.83
CA GLY A 86 -7.83 0.83 14.90
C GLY A 86 -6.41 1.11 15.37
N PRO A 87 -5.99 0.58 16.54
CA PRO A 87 -4.60 0.71 16.98
C PRO A 87 -3.62 -0.03 16.05
N TRP A 88 -4.12 -1.05 15.34
CA TRP A 88 -3.43 -1.74 14.25
C TRP A 88 -4.40 -1.92 13.08
N VAL A 89 -3.84 -1.97 11.87
CA VAL A 89 -4.58 -2.36 10.65
C VAL A 89 -3.95 -3.60 10.06
N GLU A 90 -4.78 -4.57 9.69
CA GLU A 90 -4.39 -5.87 9.15
C GLU A 90 -5.08 -6.12 7.80
N ALA A 91 -4.31 -6.32 6.74
CA ALA A 91 -4.79 -6.85 5.47
C ALA A 91 -4.69 -8.38 5.49
N ARG A 92 -5.80 -9.07 5.21
CA ARG A 92 -5.89 -10.54 5.19
C ARG A 92 -6.17 -11.02 3.78
N ALA A 93 -5.15 -11.58 3.14
CA ALA A 93 -5.16 -11.98 1.75
C ALA A 93 -5.48 -13.47 1.56
N ALA A 94 -6.25 -13.77 0.50
CA ALA A 94 -6.48 -15.11 0.00
C ALA A 94 -6.39 -15.13 -1.54
N VAL A 95 -5.70 -16.15 -2.08
CA VAL A 95 -5.65 -16.38 -3.53
C VAL A 95 -7.03 -16.82 -4.01
N LEU A 96 -7.64 -16.03 -4.89
CA LEU A 96 -8.94 -16.34 -5.50
C LEU A 96 -8.77 -17.21 -6.75
N ARG A 97 -7.73 -16.93 -7.55
CA ARG A 97 -7.51 -17.62 -8.82
C ARG A 97 -6.04 -17.66 -9.18
N ARG A 98 -5.54 -18.85 -9.52
CA ARG A 98 -4.20 -19.04 -10.14
C ARG A 98 -4.36 -19.46 -11.60
N GLY A 99 -4.11 -18.54 -12.51
CA GLY A 99 -4.08 -18.77 -13.95
C GLY A 99 -2.66 -19.07 -14.47
N ARG A 100 -2.53 -19.18 -15.81
CA ARG A 100 -1.24 -19.42 -16.46
C ARG A 100 -0.32 -18.19 -16.43
N THR A 101 -0.89 -17.01 -16.68
CA THR A 101 -0.13 -15.75 -16.82
C THR A 101 -0.47 -14.75 -15.73
N THR A 102 -1.52 -15.00 -14.95
CA THR A 102 -1.96 -14.11 -13.88
C THR A 102 -2.42 -14.88 -12.66
N LEU A 103 -2.30 -14.24 -11.49
CA LEU A 103 -2.85 -14.68 -10.23
C LEU A 103 -3.64 -13.53 -9.60
N VAL A 104 -4.84 -13.82 -9.09
CA VAL A 104 -5.74 -12.84 -8.47
C VAL A 104 -5.86 -13.14 -6.98
N VAL A 105 -5.69 -12.09 -6.17
CA VAL A 105 -5.82 -12.12 -4.71
C VAL A 105 -6.86 -11.09 -4.27
N GLU A 106 -7.67 -11.45 -3.29
CA GLU A 106 -8.46 -10.49 -2.52
C GLU A 106 -7.89 -10.39 -1.11
N ALA A 107 -7.91 -9.18 -0.54
CA ALA A 107 -7.51 -8.91 0.81
C ALA A 107 -8.57 -8.07 1.55
N GLY A 108 -9.17 -8.62 2.60
CA GLY A 108 -10.00 -7.83 3.52
C GLY A 108 -9.11 -6.95 4.40
N ILE A 109 -9.52 -5.70 4.65
CA ILE A 109 -8.79 -4.74 5.48
C ILE A 109 -9.55 -4.57 6.80
N PHE A 110 -8.86 -4.81 7.92
CA PHE A 110 -9.47 -4.85 9.25
C PHE A 110 -8.77 -3.93 10.22
N ASP A 111 -9.56 -3.21 11.02
CA ASP A 111 -9.10 -2.65 12.28
C ASP A 111 -8.99 -3.79 13.31
N VAL A 112 -7.84 -3.86 13.98
CA VAL A 112 -7.54 -4.92 14.96
C VAL A 112 -6.80 -4.34 16.18
N GLU A 113 -6.90 -5.04 17.30
CA GLU A 113 -6.10 -4.77 18.50
C GLU A 113 -4.63 -5.20 18.33
N ASP A 114 -3.73 -4.69 19.18
CA ASP A 114 -2.39 -5.26 19.25
C ASP A 114 -2.47 -6.69 19.81
N ARG A 115 -1.81 -7.58 19.11
CA ARG A 115 -1.69 -9.00 19.46
C ARG A 115 -0.37 -9.28 20.22
N GLY A 116 0.36 -8.24 20.60
CA GLY A 116 1.66 -8.36 21.26
C GLY A 116 2.71 -9.13 20.43
N PRO A 117 3.94 -9.28 20.96
CA PRO A 117 4.94 -10.20 20.43
C PRO A 117 4.75 -11.66 20.93
N HIS A 118 3.99 -11.83 22.02
CA HIS A 118 3.68 -13.10 22.71
C HIS A 118 2.27 -13.63 22.43
N ASP A 119 1.65 -13.27 21.30
CA ASP A 119 0.63 -14.16 20.73
C ASP A 119 1.36 -15.44 20.28
N GLU A 120 1.74 -16.25 21.26
CA GLU A 120 2.31 -17.57 21.12
C GLU A 120 1.42 -18.38 20.20
N ALA A 121 2.06 -19.28 19.44
CA ALA A 121 1.46 -20.28 18.57
C ALA A 121 -0.04 -20.51 18.84
N GLY A 122 -0.88 -19.73 18.16
CA GLY A 122 -2.32 -19.91 18.20
C GLY A 122 -2.64 -21.19 17.46
N ALA A 123 -2.56 -22.32 18.18
CA ALA A 123 -3.18 -23.59 17.85
C ALA A 123 -4.71 -23.48 17.95
N GLY A 124 -5.27 -22.40 17.38
CA GLY A 124 -6.69 -22.21 17.17
C GLY A 124 -6.99 -22.44 15.68
N PRO A 125 -8.17 -22.98 15.34
CA PRO A 125 -8.57 -23.13 13.94
C PRO A 125 -8.49 -21.78 13.21
N PRO A 126 -8.17 -21.75 11.91
CA PRO A 126 -8.17 -20.53 11.11
C PRO A 126 -9.61 -20.04 10.95
N GLY A 127 -10.10 -19.26 11.91
CA GLY A 127 -11.51 -18.87 11.93
C GLY A 127 -11.91 -18.17 13.21
N GLU A 128 -11.47 -16.91 13.34
CA GLU A 128 -12.13 -15.76 13.98
C GLU A 128 -11.07 -14.84 14.57
N LYS A 129 -10.27 -14.26 13.67
CA LYS A 129 -9.43 -13.14 14.06
C LYS A 129 -10.34 -11.92 14.25
N LYS A 130 -10.73 -11.66 15.50
CA LYS A 130 -11.51 -10.49 15.94
C LYS A 130 -10.97 -9.22 15.27
N GLY A 131 -11.86 -8.44 14.66
CA GLY A 131 -11.52 -7.21 13.93
C GLY A 131 -12.70 -6.73 13.11
N THR A 132 -12.81 -5.41 12.95
CA THR A 132 -13.88 -4.79 12.16
C THR A 132 -13.37 -4.60 10.74
N GLN A 133 -14.05 -5.17 9.75
CA GLN A 133 -13.68 -4.94 8.36
C GLN A 133 -14.05 -3.51 7.96
N VAL A 134 -13.05 -2.76 7.49
CA VAL A 134 -13.20 -1.35 7.10
C VAL A 134 -13.03 -1.15 5.60
N GLY A 135 -12.54 -2.16 4.89
CA GLY A 135 -12.37 -2.12 3.45
C GLY A 135 -11.97 -3.46 2.83
N VAL A 136 -11.67 -3.40 1.55
CA VAL A 136 -11.19 -4.53 0.74
C VAL A 136 -10.16 -4.02 -0.27
N GLY A 137 -9.20 -4.86 -0.61
CA GLY A 137 -8.33 -4.66 -1.76
C GLY A 137 -8.31 -5.90 -2.64
N THR A 138 -8.05 -5.68 -3.92
CA THR A 138 -7.81 -6.76 -4.89
C THR A 138 -6.48 -6.46 -5.57
N LEU A 139 -5.67 -7.48 -5.83
CA LEU A 139 -4.51 -7.30 -6.70
C LEU A 139 -4.38 -8.43 -7.70
N THR A 140 -3.88 -8.06 -8.88
CA THR A 140 -3.51 -8.99 -9.92
C THR A 140 -2.01 -9.02 -10.04
N MET A 141 -1.45 -10.22 -10.05
CA MET A 141 -0.03 -10.44 -10.31
C MET A 141 0.18 -11.03 -11.69
N ALA A 142 1.15 -10.50 -12.42
CA ALA A 142 1.70 -11.16 -13.60
C ALA A 142 2.64 -12.28 -13.17
N VAL A 143 2.45 -13.47 -13.74
CA VAL A 143 3.34 -14.62 -13.53
C VAL A 143 4.53 -14.51 -14.48
N LEU A 144 5.73 -14.39 -13.93
CA LEU A 144 6.97 -14.23 -14.66
C LEU A 144 7.76 -15.55 -14.59
N PRO A 145 8.09 -16.18 -15.72
CA PRO A 145 8.82 -17.45 -15.70
C PRO A 145 10.12 -17.38 -14.90
N ALA A 146 10.41 -18.41 -14.13
CA ALA A 146 11.69 -18.57 -13.46
C ALA A 146 12.86 -18.42 -14.47
N ARG A 147 13.92 -17.71 -14.10
CA ARG A 147 15.15 -17.60 -14.89
C ARG A 147 16.30 -18.28 -14.15
N ALA A 148 17.18 -18.96 -14.90
CA ALA A 148 18.41 -19.53 -14.34
C ALA A 148 19.24 -18.43 -13.64
N GLY A 149 19.58 -18.63 -12.37
CA GLY A 149 20.29 -17.63 -11.54
C GLY A 149 19.39 -16.59 -10.84
N GLY A 150 18.07 -16.70 -10.95
CA GLY A 150 17.13 -15.92 -10.13
C GLY A 150 17.21 -16.33 -8.66
N SER A 151 16.95 -15.39 -7.73
CA SER A 151 16.90 -15.64 -6.28
C SER A 151 16.12 -16.93 -5.97
N GLU A 152 16.83 -17.95 -5.52
CA GLU A 152 16.25 -19.13 -4.89
C GLU A 152 15.62 -18.64 -3.59
N LEU A 153 14.29 -18.55 -3.53
CA LEU A 153 13.60 -18.37 -2.26
C LEU A 153 13.68 -19.72 -1.54
N PRO A 154 14.41 -19.87 -0.42
CA PRO A 154 14.26 -21.05 0.42
C PRO A 154 12.88 -20.90 1.04
N ALA A 155 11.95 -21.65 0.50
CA ALA A 155 10.57 -21.63 0.90
C ALA A 155 10.48 -22.67 2.03
N ASP A 156 10.74 -22.28 3.28
CA ASP A 156 10.44 -23.14 4.45
C ASP A 156 9.02 -23.66 4.27
N PRO A 157 8.82 -24.98 4.08
CA PRO A 157 7.52 -25.52 3.72
C PRO A 157 6.54 -25.51 4.91
N SER A 158 7.02 -25.19 6.11
CA SER A 158 6.19 -25.20 7.30
C SER A 158 5.25 -23.98 7.37
N PHE A 159 4.03 -24.27 7.80
CA PHE A 159 3.03 -23.27 8.16
C PHE A 159 2.56 -23.53 9.60
N PRO A 160 2.18 -22.48 10.35
CA PRO A 160 2.26 -21.07 9.98
C PRO A 160 3.72 -20.56 9.99
N SER A 161 4.03 -19.59 9.13
CA SER A 161 5.29 -18.84 9.22
C SER A 161 5.02 -17.38 9.58
N ARG A 162 5.90 -16.78 10.39
CA ARG A 162 5.77 -15.41 10.88
C ARG A 162 7.07 -14.66 10.68
N SER A 163 6.97 -13.42 10.26
CA SER A 163 8.12 -12.53 10.04
C SER A 163 7.76 -11.08 10.37
N ALA A 164 8.77 -10.31 10.73
CA ALA A 164 8.66 -8.87 10.92
C ALA A 164 9.81 -8.19 10.18
N PHE A 165 9.54 -7.08 9.53
CA PHE A 165 10.59 -6.32 8.84
C PHE A 165 11.36 -5.41 9.79
N GLY A 166 10.71 -4.91 10.85
CA GLY A 166 11.32 -4.05 11.85
C GLY A 166 10.32 -3.62 12.92
N THR A 167 10.73 -2.70 13.77
CA THR A 167 9.85 -1.94 14.67
C THR A 167 9.39 -0.67 13.97
N ALA A 168 8.16 -0.22 14.22
CA ALA A 168 7.70 1.07 13.70
C ALA A 168 8.65 2.18 14.16
N GLY A 169 9.18 2.93 13.20
CA GLY A 169 10.30 3.85 13.40
C GLY A 169 10.09 5.25 12.83
N LEU A 170 8.95 5.50 12.17
CA LEU A 170 8.65 6.82 11.64
C LEU A 170 8.54 7.85 12.79
N GLY A 171 9.30 8.94 12.68
CA GLY A 171 9.22 10.11 13.55
C GLY A 171 8.77 11.39 12.83
N ARG A 172 8.42 11.27 11.54
CA ARG A 172 7.98 12.37 10.66
C ARG A 172 6.96 11.82 9.65
N SER A 173 6.25 12.71 8.97
CA SER A 173 5.25 12.31 7.99
C SER A 173 5.86 11.45 6.87
N LEU A 174 5.06 10.57 6.26
CA LEU A 174 5.51 9.78 5.11
C LEU A 174 6.02 10.65 3.96
N ALA A 175 5.39 11.79 3.70
CA ALA A 175 5.84 12.72 2.66
C ALA A 175 7.28 13.20 2.92
N ASP A 176 7.59 13.56 4.17
CA ASP A 176 8.94 14.03 4.55
C ASP A 176 9.97 12.92 4.45
N VAL A 177 9.65 11.73 4.97
CA VAL A 177 10.57 10.58 5.01
C VAL A 177 10.86 10.06 3.59
N LEU A 178 9.87 10.11 2.70
CA LEU A 178 10.02 9.74 1.29
C LEU A 178 10.59 10.87 0.42
N GLY A 179 10.83 12.07 0.98
CA GLY A 179 11.31 13.22 0.24
C GLY A 179 10.35 13.73 -0.84
N ILE A 180 9.04 13.54 -0.64
CA ILE A 180 8.00 13.98 -1.55
C ILE A 180 7.88 15.49 -1.47
N ARG A 181 8.03 16.16 -2.61
CA ARG A 181 7.89 17.62 -2.74
C ARG A 181 6.70 17.97 -3.61
N VAL A 182 5.83 18.84 -3.11
CA VAL A 182 4.76 19.46 -3.91
C VAL A 182 5.39 20.54 -4.80
N VAL A 183 5.21 20.44 -6.11
CA VAL A 183 5.76 21.39 -7.09
C VAL A 183 4.66 22.31 -7.62
N ALA A 184 3.51 21.75 -8.00
CA ALA A 184 2.35 22.50 -8.48
C ALA A 184 1.06 21.75 -8.08
N PRO A 185 0.47 22.04 -6.90
CA PRO A 185 -0.63 21.26 -6.34
C PRO A 185 -1.88 21.25 -7.22
N GLU A 186 -2.18 22.35 -7.92
CA GLU A 186 -3.32 22.48 -8.83
C GLU A 186 -3.23 21.58 -10.06
N ARG A 187 -2.03 21.14 -10.41
CA ARG A 187 -1.77 20.15 -11.47
C ARG A 187 -1.50 18.76 -10.90
N GLY A 188 -1.62 18.60 -9.57
CA GLY A 188 -1.19 17.41 -8.84
C GLY A 188 0.27 17.06 -9.08
N ARG A 189 1.13 18.05 -9.30
CA ARG A 189 2.54 17.82 -9.63
C ARG A 189 3.39 17.73 -8.38
N LEU A 190 3.76 16.51 -8.01
CA LEU A 190 4.65 16.18 -6.91
C LEU A 190 5.89 15.49 -7.49
N ALA A 191 7.00 15.53 -6.75
CA ALA A 191 8.24 14.86 -7.11
C ALA A 191 8.78 14.06 -5.92
N MET A 192 9.19 12.81 -6.17
CA MET A 192 9.75 11.91 -5.17
C MET A 192 11.07 11.31 -5.68
N PRO A 193 12.17 11.34 -4.92
CA PRO A 193 13.40 10.67 -5.31
C PRO A 193 13.24 9.14 -5.29
N VAL A 194 13.96 8.44 -6.18
CA VAL A 194 14.10 6.98 -6.11
C VAL A 194 15.46 6.69 -5.49
N VAL A 195 15.45 6.25 -4.24
CA VAL A 195 16.63 5.99 -3.42
C VAL A 195 16.54 4.60 -2.79
N PRO A 196 17.65 4.00 -2.32
CA PRO A 196 17.65 2.66 -1.73
C PRO A 196 16.58 2.44 -0.64
N TYR A 197 16.26 3.48 0.13
CA TYR A 197 15.23 3.47 1.17
C TYR A 197 13.83 3.03 0.67
N VAL A 198 13.54 3.23 -0.62
CA VAL A 198 12.24 2.88 -1.25
C VAL A 198 12.33 1.74 -2.26
N HIS A 199 13.46 1.03 -2.36
CA HIS A 199 13.63 -0.01 -3.38
C HIS A 199 12.89 -1.31 -3.03
N ASN A 200 12.20 -1.88 -4.00
CA ASN A 200 11.70 -3.25 -3.96
C ASN A 200 12.79 -4.27 -4.33
N SER A 201 12.43 -5.56 -4.29
CA SER A 201 13.34 -6.66 -4.66
C SER A 201 13.80 -6.63 -6.12
N PHE A 202 13.16 -5.83 -6.98
CA PHE A 202 13.59 -5.59 -8.36
C PHE A 202 14.54 -4.40 -8.51
N GLY A 203 14.87 -3.66 -7.44
CA GLY A 203 15.68 -2.45 -7.50
C GLY A 203 14.96 -1.27 -8.15
N ALA A 204 13.66 -1.15 -7.90
CA ALA A 204 12.78 -0.05 -8.34
C ALA A 204 11.96 0.45 -7.15
N ALA A 205 11.27 1.59 -7.23
CA ALA A 205 10.39 2.05 -6.14
C ALA A 205 9.32 1.00 -5.78
N GLN A 206 8.99 0.87 -4.48
CA GLN A 206 7.88 0.02 -4.01
C GLN A 206 6.56 0.41 -4.69
N GLY A 207 5.78 -0.58 -5.13
CA GLY A 207 4.47 -0.33 -5.74
C GLY A 207 3.55 0.47 -4.82
N GLY A 208 3.44 0.09 -3.55
CA GLY A 208 2.63 0.84 -2.58
C GLY A 208 3.15 2.25 -2.26
N VAL A 209 4.45 2.53 -2.41
CA VAL A 209 4.98 3.91 -2.32
C VAL A 209 4.57 4.72 -3.56
N MET A 210 4.54 4.11 -4.75
CA MET A 210 3.99 4.73 -5.96
C MET A 210 2.48 5.02 -5.79
N ALA A 211 1.73 4.09 -5.20
CA ALA A 211 0.32 4.28 -4.87
C ALA A 211 0.12 5.48 -3.93
N LEU A 212 0.95 5.61 -2.89
CA LEU A 212 0.95 6.74 -1.96
C LEU A 212 1.27 8.09 -2.65
N LEU A 213 2.26 8.12 -3.56
CA LEU A 213 2.55 9.33 -4.34
C LEU A 213 1.36 9.74 -5.22
N GLY A 214 0.73 8.76 -5.87
CA GLY A 214 -0.48 8.99 -6.67
C GLY A 214 -1.66 9.49 -5.82
N GLU A 215 -1.85 8.92 -4.63
CA GLU A 215 -2.85 9.35 -3.66
C GLU A 215 -2.64 10.82 -3.24
N LEU A 216 -1.43 11.18 -2.81
CA LEU A 216 -1.08 12.55 -2.40
C LEU A 216 -1.25 13.55 -3.54
N SER A 217 -0.86 13.17 -4.76
CA SER A 217 -1.03 13.97 -5.97
C SER A 217 -2.50 14.21 -6.29
N GLY A 218 -3.33 13.16 -6.23
CA GLY A 218 -4.76 13.24 -6.49
C GLY A 218 -5.48 14.11 -5.48
N ILE A 219 -5.16 13.95 -4.18
CA ILE A 219 -5.68 14.80 -3.11
C ILE A 219 -5.33 16.27 -3.39
N ALA A 220 -4.06 16.59 -3.64
CA ALA A 220 -3.63 17.97 -3.86
C ALA A 220 -4.36 18.63 -5.04
N ALA A 221 -4.53 17.90 -6.15
CA ALA A 221 -5.23 18.41 -7.32
C ALA A 221 -6.73 18.59 -7.08
N ILE A 222 -7.38 17.63 -6.42
CA ILE A 222 -8.81 17.69 -6.12
C ILE A 222 -9.10 18.81 -5.13
N GLU A 223 -8.34 18.92 -4.04
CA GLU A 223 -8.47 20.01 -3.07
C GLU A 223 -8.28 21.38 -3.74
N SER A 224 -7.30 21.51 -4.65
CA SER A 224 -7.09 22.76 -5.40
C SER A 224 -8.23 23.10 -6.37
N ALA A 225 -8.98 22.11 -6.84
CA ALA A 225 -10.08 22.30 -7.79
C ALA A 225 -11.44 22.49 -7.11
N ARG A 226 -11.56 22.17 -5.81
CA ARG A 226 -12.80 22.32 -5.04
C ARG A 226 -13.09 23.79 -4.78
N THR A 227 -14.38 24.12 -4.80
CA THR A 227 -14.88 25.45 -4.46
C THR A 227 -15.99 25.31 -3.42
N GLY A 228 -16.03 26.18 -2.42
CA GLY A 228 -17.12 26.22 -1.44
C GLY A 228 -17.03 25.21 -0.29
N THR A 229 -15.86 24.60 -0.09
CA THR A 229 -15.55 23.80 1.11
C THR A 229 -14.05 23.91 1.42
N ASP A 230 -13.71 24.03 2.70
CA ASP A 230 -12.34 23.93 3.22
C ASP A 230 -12.07 22.53 3.81
N ALA A 231 -13.03 21.60 3.66
CA ALA A 231 -12.88 20.24 4.13
C ALA A 231 -11.73 19.54 3.39
N ARG A 232 -10.84 18.94 4.17
CA ARG A 232 -9.75 18.12 3.64
C ARG A 232 -10.32 16.87 3.00
N ALA A 233 -9.68 16.40 1.93
CA ALA A 233 -10.10 15.19 1.24
C ALA A 233 -9.58 13.94 1.98
N SER A 234 -10.45 12.94 2.13
CA SER A 234 -10.06 11.57 2.49
C SER A 234 -10.36 10.61 1.34
N VAL A 235 -9.48 9.64 1.12
CA VAL A 235 -9.56 8.70 0.01
C VAL A 235 -10.50 7.55 0.36
N THR A 236 -11.51 7.34 -0.49
CA THR A 236 -12.44 6.20 -0.37
C THR A 236 -12.03 5.05 -1.27
N ASP A 237 -11.45 5.37 -2.44
CA ASP A 237 -11.07 4.38 -3.44
C ASP A 237 -9.72 4.75 -4.07
N LEU A 238 -8.89 3.73 -4.23
CA LEU A 238 -7.62 3.80 -4.93
C LEU A 238 -7.55 2.65 -5.93
N GLU A 239 -7.31 2.95 -7.20
CA GLU A 239 -7.00 1.97 -8.23
C GLU A 239 -5.63 2.28 -8.79
N VAL A 240 -4.76 1.28 -8.88
CA VAL A 240 -3.37 1.42 -9.30
C VAL A 240 -3.09 0.43 -10.42
N ALA A 241 -2.61 0.93 -11.54
CA ALA A 241 -2.09 0.12 -12.64
C ALA A 241 -0.58 0.37 -12.78
N TYR A 242 0.22 -0.69 -12.65
CA TYR A 242 1.67 -0.65 -12.77
C TYR A 242 2.06 -0.99 -14.21
N LEU A 243 2.64 -0.01 -14.90
CA LEU A 243 2.93 -0.06 -16.35
C LEU A 243 4.43 -0.30 -16.61
N ALA A 244 5.28 0.22 -15.72
CA ALA A 244 6.72 0.02 -15.77
C ALA A 244 7.36 0.25 -14.39
N LEU A 245 8.60 -0.21 -14.23
CA LEU A 245 9.39 0.01 -13.02
C LEU A 245 9.97 1.42 -13.00
N ALA A 246 9.76 2.15 -11.90
CA ALA A 246 10.45 3.41 -11.61
C ALA A 246 11.80 3.12 -10.96
N ARG A 247 12.90 3.30 -11.70
CA ARG A 247 14.25 2.88 -11.28
C ARG A 247 15.21 4.03 -11.05
N ILE A 248 15.09 5.11 -11.81
CA ILE A 248 16.10 6.16 -11.85
C ILE A 248 15.67 7.35 -11.00
N GLY A 249 14.45 7.82 -11.20
CA GLY A 249 13.89 8.94 -10.47
C GLY A 249 14.47 10.31 -10.87
N PRO A 250 13.91 11.41 -10.34
CA PRO A 250 12.74 11.42 -9.49
C PRO A 250 11.49 10.94 -10.23
N VAL A 251 10.56 10.31 -9.50
CA VAL A 251 9.21 10.08 -10.01
C VAL A 251 8.44 11.38 -9.89
N VAL A 252 7.83 11.82 -10.98
CA VAL A 252 7.00 13.03 -11.04
C VAL A 252 5.57 12.64 -11.36
N SER A 253 4.61 13.20 -10.62
CA SER A 253 3.18 12.98 -10.86
C SER A 253 2.58 14.09 -11.71
N GLU A 254 1.52 13.78 -12.45
CA GLU A 254 0.59 14.77 -13.02
C GLU A 254 -0.85 14.28 -12.83
N ALA A 255 -1.74 15.16 -12.40
CA ALA A 255 -3.13 14.83 -12.13
C ALA A 255 -4.08 15.53 -13.11
N ARG A 256 -5.08 14.77 -13.57
CA ARG A 256 -6.27 15.29 -14.24
C ARG A 256 -7.47 15.06 -13.35
N VAL A 257 -7.98 16.13 -12.75
CA VAL A 257 -9.23 16.11 -11.99
C VAL A 257 -10.39 15.85 -12.96
N LEU A 258 -11.12 14.77 -12.73
CA LEU A 258 -12.33 14.43 -13.48
C LEU A 258 -13.55 15.12 -12.86
N TRP A 259 -13.54 15.26 -11.53
CA TRP A 259 -14.57 15.91 -10.75
C TRP A 259 -14.00 16.41 -9.43
N GLY A 260 -14.18 17.69 -9.09
CA GLY A 260 -13.70 18.26 -7.82
C GLY A 260 -14.43 17.72 -6.59
N GLY A 261 -15.64 17.20 -6.75
CA GLY A 261 -16.54 16.89 -5.64
C GLY A 261 -17.50 18.04 -5.37
N ALA A 262 -18.74 17.71 -4.98
CA ALA A 262 -19.75 18.67 -4.54
C ALA A 262 -20.90 17.92 -3.85
N GLY A 263 -21.37 18.40 -2.71
CA GLY A 263 -22.38 17.71 -1.89
C GLY A 263 -21.94 16.28 -1.58
N ASP A 264 -22.83 15.31 -1.82
CA ASP A 264 -22.58 13.90 -1.51
C ASP A 264 -21.73 13.17 -2.58
N ARG A 265 -21.31 13.85 -3.65
CA ARG A 265 -20.55 13.23 -4.75
C ARG A 265 -19.05 13.34 -4.51
N ALA A 266 -18.41 12.19 -4.31
CA ALA A 266 -16.96 12.04 -4.18
C ALA A 266 -16.18 12.71 -5.33
N GLY A 267 -15.12 13.43 -4.99
CA GLY A 267 -14.15 13.97 -5.95
C GLY A 267 -13.34 12.84 -6.58
N ARG A 268 -12.91 13.02 -7.84
CA ARG A 268 -12.17 11.99 -8.59
C ARG A 268 -11.07 12.60 -9.45
N ALA A 269 -9.91 11.98 -9.47
CA ALA A 269 -8.80 12.32 -10.35
C ALA A 269 -8.14 11.07 -10.94
N THR A 270 -7.58 11.23 -12.15
CA THR A 270 -6.57 10.31 -12.68
C THR A 270 -5.20 10.95 -12.47
N VAL A 271 -4.26 10.18 -11.94
CA VAL A 271 -2.86 10.58 -11.74
C VAL A 271 -1.95 9.67 -12.54
N GLU A 272 -0.99 10.26 -13.22
CA GLU A 272 0.06 9.56 -13.97
C GLU A 272 1.41 9.82 -13.30
N LEU A 273 2.22 8.78 -13.13
CA LEU A 273 3.54 8.84 -12.50
C LEU A 273 4.63 8.51 -13.52
N PHE A 274 5.55 9.44 -13.71
CA PHE A 274 6.63 9.36 -14.69
C PHE A 274 7.97 9.21 -14.00
N ASP A 275 8.80 8.26 -14.43
CA ASP A 275 10.22 8.23 -14.06
C ASP A 275 10.96 9.29 -14.91
N ALA A 276 11.13 10.49 -14.35
CA ALA A 276 11.69 11.62 -15.08
C ALA A 276 13.17 11.42 -15.42
N GLY A 277 13.93 10.71 -14.58
CA GLY A 277 15.32 10.33 -14.86
C GLY A 277 15.42 9.17 -15.84
N GLY A 278 14.41 8.31 -15.90
CA GLY A 278 14.26 7.24 -16.89
C GLY A 278 13.57 7.68 -18.18
N GLU A 279 13.97 8.83 -18.74
CA GLU A 279 13.44 9.36 -20.02
C GLU A 279 11.94 9.67 -20.02
N GLN A 280 11.39 10.19 -18.92
CA GLN A 280 9.95 10.53 -18.79
C GLN A 280 9.02 9.33 -19.02
N ARG A 281 9.48 8.11 -18.67
CA ARG A 281 8.70 6.91 -18.87
C ARG A 281 7.49 6.88 -17.94
N LEU A 282 6.28 6.68 -18.48
CA LEU A 282 5.09 6.42 -17.68
C LEU A 282 5.23 5.07 -16.96
N THR A 283 5.14 5.09 -15.63
CA THR A 283 5.40 3.92 -14.77
C THR A 283 4.16 3.42 -14.06
N THR A 284 3.26 4.32 -13.65
CA THR A 284 2.09 3.96 -12.88
C THR A 284 0.97 4.94 -13.17
N ARG A 285 -0.25 4.42 -13.26
CA ARG A 285 -1.47 5.23 -13.30
C ARG A 285 -2.28 4.93 -12.04
N VAL A 286 -2.78 5.98 -11.40
CA VAL A 286 -3.58 5.89 -10.19
C VAL A 286 -4.91 6.59 -10.42
N GLN A 287 -6.02 5.95 -10.08
CA GLN A 287 -7.31 6.62 -9.96
C GLN A 287 -7.58 6.83 -8.46
N VAL A 288 -7.92 8.06 -8.10
CA VAL A 288 -8.20 8.45 -6.72
C VAL A 288 -9.63 8.93 -6.64
N ALA A 289 -10.43 8.35 -5.74
CA ALA A 289 -11.72 8.90 -5.33
C ALA A 289 -11.63 9.36 -3.87
N VAL A 290 -12.21 10.53 -3.60
CA VAL A 290 -12.17 11.16 -2.27
C VAL A 290 -13.53 11.65 -1.82
N ALA A 291 -13.80 11.52 -0.52
CA ALA A 291 -14.89 12.19 0.18
C ALA A 291 -14.34 13.33 1.05
N ASP A 292 -15.23 14.13 1.61
CA ASP A 292 -14.85 15.11 2.64
C ASP A 292 -14.51 14.36 3.92
N ALA A 293 -13.34 14.63 4.49
CA ALA A 293 -12.99 14.11 5.79
C ALA A 293 -13.98 14.67 6.82
N ALA A 294 -14.60 13.79 7.60
CA ALA A 294 -15.46 14.22 8.69
C ALA A 294 -14.64 15.08 9.66
N ALA A 295 -15.22 16.19 10.13
CA ALA A 295 -14.57 17.04 11.14
C ALA A 295 -14.23 16.17 12.36
N THR A 296 -12.94 16.02 12.66
CA THR A 296 -12.48 15.33 13.85
C THR A 296 -12.88 16.19 15.05
N THR A 297 -14.00 15.87 15.70
CA THR A 297 -14.27 16.36 17.05
C THR A 297 -13.20 15.75 17.95
N HIS A 298 -12.14 16.51 18.22
CA HIS A 298 -11.29 16.26 19.37
C HIS A 298 -12.18 16.37 20.61
N ALA A 299 -12.75 15.26 21.05
CA ALA A 299 -13.27 15.14 22.41
C ALA A 299 -12.07 15.32 23.33
N GLY A 300 -11.92 16.54 23.84
CA GLY A 300 -10.86 16.91 24.76
C GLY A 300 -10.85 15.96 25.94
N ALA A 301 -9.68 15.39 26.21
CA ALA A 301 -9.40 14.82 27.51
C ALA A 301 -9.40 15.99 28.51
N THR A 302 -10.47 16.07 29.30
CA THR A 302 -10.48 16.74 30.60
C THR A 302 -10.04 15.78 31.68
#